data_AF-A0A9E1NZL4-F1
#
_entry.id   AF-A0A9E1NZL4-F1
#
_cell.length_a   1.000
_cell.length_b   1.000
_cell.length_c   1.000
_cell.angle_alpha   90.00
_cell.angle_beta   90.00
_cell.angle_gamma   90.00
#
_symmetry.space_group_name_H-M   'P 1'
#
loop_
_entity.id
_entity.type
_entity.pdbx_description
1 polymer ?
#
loop_
_entity_poly.entity_id
_entity_poly.type
_entity_poly.pdbx_seq_one_letter_code
_entity_poly.pdbx_strand_id
1 'polypeptide(L)'
;IIFPSIYDPEEIGESALDHALSWDKINAVKHRVYDDLSTSLPTITRLFKARSVSNPEYIYLEDQVGLANEARAVTELPLNEKHRIALREEQKSKALAIENKRRKTLGEALLASLEEPDEDDLDSDSDSTTDEEDEPDVLLTEAGSVLVDALLFKQQRFATRNHKAASGEM
;
A
#
# COMPACT_ATOMS: atom_id res chain seq x y z
N ILE A 1 -7.18 5.90 7.47
CA ILE A 1 -6.09 5.93 6.47
C ILE A 1 -6.09 4.56 5.82
N ILE A 2 -6.10 4.51 4.50
CA ILE A 2 -6.18 3.26 3.74
C ILE A 2 -4.97 3.27 2.82
N PHE A 3 -4.19 2.19 2.85
CA PHE A 3 -3.06 1.98 1.96
C PHE A 3 -3.53 1.32 0.66
N PRO A 4 -2.84 1.55 -0.47
CA PRO A 4 -3.05 0.75 -1.67
C PRO A 4 -2.70 -0.71 -1.35
N SER A 5 -3.53 -1.62 -1.85
CA SER A 5 -3.35 -3.06 -1.67
C SER A 5 -3.17 -3.68 -3.03
N ILE A 6 -2.16 -4.53 -3.17
CA ILE A 6 -2.03 -5.38 -4.35
C ILE A 6 -3.15 -6.42 -4.33
N TYR A 7 -3.53 -6.96 -3.17
CA TYR A 7 -4.56 -8.00 -3.07
C TYR A 7 -5.98 -7.44 -3.19
N ASP A 8 -6.83 -8.20 -3.89
CA ASP A 8 -8.27 -7.97 -3.97
C ASP A 8 -8.99 -8.69 -2.82
N PRO A 9 -9.70 -7.99 -1.91
CA PRO A 9 -10.42 -8.61 -0.80
C PRO A 9 -11.61 -9.48 -1.24
N GLU A 10 -12.08 -9.35 -2.48
CA GLU A 10 -13.13 -10.21 -3.03
C GLU A 10 -12.57 -11.57 -3.50
N GLU A 11 -11.30 -11.64 -3.87
CA GLU A 11 -10.61 -12.89 -4.24
C GLU A 11 -9.85 -13.51 -3.06
N ILE A 12 -9.34 -12.68 -2.16
CA ILE A 12 -8.48 -13.08 -1.04
C ILE A 12 -9.10 -12.61 0.27
N GLY A 13 -9.60 -13.56 1.06
CA GLY A 13 -10.15 -13.32 2.39
C GLY A 13 -11.21 -14.34 2.76
N GLU A 14 -11.68 -14.31 4.01
CA GLU A 14 -12.77 -15.20 4.46
C GLU A 14 -14.06 -14.96 3.65
N SER A 15 -14.31 -13.72 3.21
CA SER A 15 -15.47 -13.36 2.38
C SER A 15 -15.47 -13.97 0.99
N ALA A 16 -14.32 -14.40 0.47
CA ALA A 16 -14.18 -15.01 -0.85
C ALA A 16 -14.55 -16.51 -0.87
N LEU A 17 -14.78 -17.11 0.30
CA LEU A 17 -15.07 -18.55 0.42
C LEU A 17 -16.55 -18.85 0.16
N ASP A 18 -16.83 -19.91 -0.60
CA ASP A 18 -18.19 -20.30 -1.04
C ASP A 18 -19.20 -20.49 0.10
N HIS A 19 -18.73 -20.92 1.27
CA HIS A 19 -19.58 -21.18 2.44
C HIS A 19 -19.15 -20.36 3.66
N ALA A 20 -18.64 -19.14 3.43
CA ALA A 20 -18.38 -18.19 4.50
C ALA A 20 -19.68 -17.89 5.27
N LEU A 21 -19.62 -17.98 6.60
CA LEU A 21 -20.75 -17.57 7.44
C LEU A 21 -20.95 -16.06 7.29
N SER A 22 -22.21 -15.62 7.23
CA SER A 22 -22.53 -14.20 7.22
C SER A 22 -22.05 -13.53 8.50
N TRP A 23 -21.56 -12.30 8.36
CA TRP A 23 -21.24 -11.46 9.50
C TRP A 23 -22.48 -11.20 10.35
N ASP A 24 -22.36 -11.38 11.67
CA ASP A 24 -23.41 -11.09 12.64
C ASP A 24 -22.83 -10.30 13.83
N LYS A 25 -23.69 -9.58 14.54
CA LYS A 25 -23.30 -8.72 15.66
C LYS A 25 -24.24 -8.91 16.85
N ILE A 26 -23.63 -9.08 18.02
CA ILE A 26 -24.31 -9.14 19.30
C ILE A 26 -24.37 -7.78 20.02
N ASN A 27 -25.12 -7.71 21.12
CA ASN A 27 -25.20 -6.52 21.96
C ASN A 27 -23.82 -6.10 22.49
N ALA A 28 -23.55 -4.79 22.44
CA ALA A 28 -22.27 -4.24 22.90
C ALA A 28 -22.10 -4.37 24.42
N VAL A 29 -20.90 -4.74 24.85
CA VAL A 29 -20.53 -4.75 26.27
C VAL A 29 -20.14 -3.35 26.77
N LYS A 30 -20.41 -3.08 28.05
CA LYS A 30 -19.97 -1.85 28.70
C LYS A 30 -18.45 -1.84 28.81
N HIS A 31 -17.81 -0.84 28.23
CA HIS A 31 -16.36 -0.64 28.28
C HIS A 31 -16.07 0.85 28.42
N ARG A 32 -14.84 1.17 28.83
CA ARG A 32 -14.34 2.55 28.86
C ARG A 32 -13.74 2.88 27.50
N VAL A 33 -14.17 3.99 26.92
CA VAL A 33 -13.54 4.55 25.71
C VAL A 33 -12.30 5.33 26.17
N TYR A 34 -11.15 4.97 25.61
CA TYR A 34 -9.89 5.68 25.81
C TYR A 34 -9.55 6.43 24.54
N ASP A 35 -9.04 7.66 24.69
CA ASP A 35 -8.51 8.51 23.62
C ASP A 35 -9.40 8.65 22.37
N ASP A 36 -10.13 9.77 22.28
CA ASP A 36 -10.90 10.09 21.07
C ASP A 36 -9.99 10.62 19.94
N LEU A 37 -9.72 9.73 18.98
CA LEU A 37 -8.94 10.00 17.77
C LEU A 37 -9.76 10.66 16.65
N SER A 38 -11.09 10.72 16.75
CA SER A 38 -11.96 11.22 15.67
C SER A 38 -11.61 12.65 15.24
N THR A 39 -11.17 13.47 16.19
CA THR A 39 -10.77 14.86 15.98
C THR A 39 -9.38 15.03 15.34
N SER A 40 -8.46 14.07 15.54
CA SER A 40 -7.10 14.12 14.98
C SER A 40 -6.98 13.41 13.64
N LEU A 41 -7.80 12.38 13.41
CA LEU A 41 -7.77 11.54 12.21
C LEU A 41 -7.84 12.34 10.89
N PRO A 42 -8.69 13.37 10.72
CA PRO A 42 -8.73 14.15 9.48
C PRO A 42 -7.40 14.84 9.18
N THR A 43 -6.78 15.43 10.20
CA THR A 43 -5.49 16.12 10.06
C THR A 43 -4.37 15.13 9.72
N ILE A 44 -4.28 14.02 10.45
CA ILE A 44 -3.27 12.97 10.19
C ILE A 44 -3.46 12.38 8.78
N THR A 45 -4.72 12.15 8.37
CA THR A 45 -5.02 11.68 7.01
C THR A 45 -4.57 12.67 5.94
N ARG A 46 -4.73 13.98 6.17
CA ARG A 46 -4.25 15.01 5.25
C ARG A 46 -2.71 15.05 5.17
N LEU A 47 -2.02 14.90 6.29
CA LEU A 47 -0.55 14.85 6.33
C LEU A 47 -0.01 13.64 5.58
N PHE A 48 -0.60 12.46 5.82
CA PHE A 48 -0.32 11.24 5.05
C PHE A 48 -0.47 11.47 3.55
N LYS A 49 -1.66 11.91 3.11
CA LYS A 49 -1.91 12.17 1.68
C LYS A 49 -0.92 13.17 1.07
N ALA A 50 -0.56 14.21 1.82
CA ALA A 50 0.38 15.22 1.34
C ALA A 50 1.79 14.65 1.14
N ARG A 51 2.28 13.76 2.03
CA ARG A 51 3.57 13.08 1.83
C ARG A 51 3.50 12.09 0.67
N SER A 52 2.49 11.23 0.66
CA SER A 52 2.32 10.15 -0.31
C SER A 52 2.38 10.65 -1.76
N VAL A 53 1.77 11.79 -2.07
CA VAL A 53 1.76 12.38 -3.43
C VAL A 53 3.17 12.71 -3.96
N SER A 54 4.15 12.91 -3.08
CA SER A 54 5.52 13.24 -3.45
C SER A 54 6.53 12.14 -3.17
N ASN A 55 6.11 11.03 -2.56
CA ASN A 55 7.00 9.93 -2.19
C ASN A 55 7.21 9.00 -3.41
N PRO A 56 8.43 8.90 -3.96
CA PRO A 56 8.72 8.07 -5.13
C PRO A 56 8.31 6.60 -4.97
N GLU A 57 8.61 5.99 -3.83
CA GLU A 57 8.30 4.58 -3.55
C GLU A 57 6.79 4.36 -3.42
N TYR A 58 6.07 5.34 -2.88
CA TYR A 58 4.62 5.24 -2.74
C TYR A 58 3.92 5.38 -4.09
N ILE A 59 4.40 6.29 -4.95
CA ILE A 59 3.92 6.42 -6.32
C ILE A 59 4.19 5.14 -7.11
N TYR A 60 5.39 4.55 -6.96
CA TYR A 60 5.73 3.28 -7.58
C TYR A 60 4.75 2.17 -7.15
N LEU A 61 4.47 2.05 -5.85
CA LEU A 61 3.50 1.09 -5.32
C LEU A 61 2.09 1.33 -5.91
N GLU A 62 1.63 2.58 -6.00
CA GLU A 62 0.34 2.91 -6.62
C GLU A 62 0.29 2.50 -8.10
N ASP A 63 1.36 2.74 -8.85
CA ASP A 63 1.46 2.32 -10.25
C ASP A 63 1.41 0.78 -10.38
N GLN A 64 2.10 0.05 -9.50
CA GLN A 64 2.08 -1.42 -9.45
C GLN A 64 0.68 -1.96 -9.14
N VAL A 65 -0.01 -1.37 -8.16
CA VAL A 65 -1.41 -1.70 -7.86
C VAL A 65 -2.31 -1.40 -9.05
N GLY A 66 -2.09 -0.30 -9.76
CA GLY A 66 -2.78 0.02 -11.01
C GLY A 66 -2.60 -1.06 -12.07
N LEU A 67 -1.36 -1.48 -12.32
CA LEU A 67 -1.04 -2.55 -13.27
C LEU A 67 -1.68 -3.89 -12.88
N ALA A 68 -1.66 -4.24 -11.59
CA ALA A 68 -2.30 -5.45 -11.09
C ALA A 68 -3.82 -5.42 -11.30
N ASN A 69 -4.46 -4.28 -11.06
CA ASN A 69 -5.90 -4.10 -11.30
C ASN A 69 -6.26 -4.19 -12.80
N GLU A 70 -5.43 -3.61 -13.68
CA GLU A 70 -5.59 -3.78 -15.13
C GLU A 70 -5.49 -5.25 -15.53
N ALA A 71 -4.54 -6.00 -14.97
CA ALA A 71 -4.36 -7.42 -15.24
C ALA A 71 -5.57 -8.26 -14.77
N ARG A 72 -6.12 -7.98 -13.58
CA ARG A 72 -7.34 -8.66 -13.07
C ARG A 72 -8.57 -8.41 -13.93
N ALA A 73 -8.69 -7.22 -14.49
CA ALA A 73 -9.82 -6.87 -15.35
C ALA A 73 -9.87 -7.70 -16.65
N VAL A 74 -8.79 -8.41 -17.01
CA VAL A 74 -8.73 -9.28 -18.19
C VAL A 74 -9.44 -10.60 -17.91
N THR A 75 -10.65 -10.76 -18.45
CA THR A 75 -11.45 -11.99 -18.29
C THR A 75 -11.31 -13.00 -19.44
N GLU A 76 -10.64 -12.60 -20.54
CA GLU A 76 -10.46 -13.44 -21.73
C GLU A 76 -9.02 -13.34 -22.25
N LEU A 77 -8.51 -14.44 -22.79
CA LEU A 77 -7.13 -14.51 -23.29
C LEU A 77 -7.11 -15.07 -24.72
N PRO A 78 -6.32 -14.47 -25.63
CA PRO A 78 -6.18 -14.99 -26.98
C PRO A 78 -5.42 -16.32 -26.96
N LEU A 79 -5.90 -17.31 -27.70
CA LEU A 79 -5.18 -18.60 -27.86
C LEU A 79 -4.11 -18.55 -28.97
N ASN A 80 -4.14 -17.51 -29.80
CA ASN A 80 -3.16 -17.35 -30.87
C ASN A 80 -1.81 -16.92 -30.28
N GLU A 81 -0.76 -17.67 -30.62
CA GLU A 81 0.60 -17.45 -30.13
C GLU A 81 1.13 -16.03 -30.38
N LYS A 82 0.95 -15.48 -31.59
CA LYS A 82 1.44 -14.13 -31.92
C LYS A 82 0.78 -13.07 -31.05
N HIS A 83 -0.52 -13.22 -30.79
CA HIS A 83 -1.25 -12.32 -29.90
C HIS A 83 -0.83 -12.49 -28.43
N ARG A 84 -0.53 -13.72 -27.98
CA ARG A 84 0.01 -13.98 -26.64
C ARG A 84 1.39 -13.36 -26.42
N ILE A 85 2.28 -13.45 -27.41
CA ILE A 85 3.61 -12.83 -27.37
C ILE A 85 3.47 -11.31 -27.29
N ALA A 86 2.60 -10.70 -28.12
CA ALA A 86 2.36 -9.27 -28.10
C ALA A 86 1.81 -8.79 -26.74
N LEU A 87 0.87 -9.53 -26.14
CA LEU A 87 0.34 -9.22 -24.81
C LEU A 87 1.43 -9.25 -23.73
N ARG A 88 2.29 -10.27 -23.75
CA ARG A 88 3.42 -10.38 -22.81
C ARG A 88 4.37 -9.19 -22.96
N GLU A 89 4.70 -8.82 -24.20
CA GLU A 89 5.60 -7.69 -24.46
C GLU A 89 4.98 -6.36 -24.01
N GLU A 90 3.68 -6.18 -24.22
CA GLU A 90 2.96 -5.02 -23.70
C GLU A 90 3.06 -4.95 -22.16
N GLN A 91 2.80 -6.06 -21.46
CA GLN A 91 2.90 -6.14 -19.99
C GLN A 91 4.33 -5.84 -19.51
N LYS A 92 5.35 -6.43 -20.15
CA LYS A 92 6.77 -6.15 -19.87
C LYS A 92 7.09 -4.68 -20.06
N SER A 93 6.61 -4.06 -21.13
CA SER A 93 6.84 -2.65 -21.41
C SER A 93 6.19 -1.73 -20.36
N LYS A 94 4.99 -2.07 -19.87
CA LYS A 94 4.32 -1.33 -18.79
C LYS A 94 5.10 -1.45 -17.49
N ALA A 95 5.49 -2.66 -17.10
CA ALA A 95 6.29 -2.87 -15.89
C ALA A 95 7.64 -2.14 -15.96
N LEU A 96 8.33 -2.20 -17.10
CA LEU A 96 9.59 -1.47 -17.33
C LEU A 96 9.40 0.04 -17.24
N ALA A 97 8.29 0.58 -17.75
CA ALA A 97 7.99 2.00 -17.68
C ALA A 97 7.77 2.47 -16.23
N ILE A 98 7.07 1.67 -15.41
CA ILE A 98 6.86 1.95 -13.98
C ILE A 98 8.20 1.93 -13.24
N GLU A 99 9.03 0.91 -13.49
CA GLU A 99 10.34 0.80 -12.86
C GLU A 99 11.29 1.93 -13.28
N ASN A 100 11.32 2.30 -14.56
CA ASN A 100 12.10 3.43 -15.04
C ASN A 100 11.60 4.77 -14.51
N LYS A 101 10.30 4.92 -14.23
CA LYS A 101 9.74 6.10 -13.56
C LYS A 101 10.30 6.20 -12.14
N ARG A 102 10.33 5.09 -11.38
CA ARG A 102 10.94 5.00 -10.04
C ARG A 102 12.44 5.34 -10.09
N ARG A 103 13.21 4.64 -10.93
CA ARG A 103 14.66 4.90 -11.10
C ARG A 103 14.97 6.36 -11.44
N LYS A 104 14.20 6.95 -12.36
CA LYS A 104 14.36 8.38 -12.72
C LYS A 104 14.14 9.31 -11.53
N THR A 105 13.16 9.02 -10.67
CA THR A 105 12.90 9.83 -9.47
C THR A 105 13.99 9.67 -8.40
N LEU A 106 14.65 8.52 -8.35
CA LEU A 106 15.79 8.25 -7.47
C LEU A 106 17.14 8.73 -8.04
N GLY A 107 17.17 9.15 -9.32
CA GLY A 107 18.39 9.58 -10.00
C GLY A 107 19.27 8.42 -10.50
N GLU A 108 18.70 7.24 -10.62
CA GLU A 108 19.37 6.02 -11.10
C GLU A 108 19.36 5.93 -12.63
N ALA A 109 20.21 5.06 -13.17
CA ALA A 109 20.24 4.78 -14.60
C ALA A 109 18.98 4.01 -15.04
N LEU A 110 18.40 4.41 -16.17
CA LEU A 110 17.25 3.70 -16.73
C LEU A 110 17.67 2.32 -17.25
N LEU A 111 16.79 1.34 -17.05
CA LEU A 111 16.96 0.01 -17.62
C LEU A 111 16.47 -0.05 -19.07
N ALA A 112 17.16 -0.89 -19.86
CA ALA A 112 16.73 -1.26 -21.19
C ALA A 112 15.70 -2.40 -21.19
N SER A 113 15.76 -3.30 -20.21
CA SER A 113 14.85 -4.44 -20.02
C SER A 113 14.78 -4.79 -18.53
N LEU A 114 13.68 -5.43 -18.12
CA LEU A 114 13.60 -6.08 -16.80
C LEU A 114 14.38 -7.39 -16.85
N GLU A 115 14.96 -7.78 -15.71
CA GLU A 115 15.58 -9.10 -15.55
C GLU A 115 14.48 -10.17 -15.65
N GLU A 116 14.69 -11.16 -16.51
CA GLU A 116 13.76 -12.29 -16.63
C GLU A 116 14.25 -13.37 -15.67
N PRO A 117 13.37 -13.95 -14.83
CA PRO A 117 13.76 -15.08 -13.99
C PRO A 117 14.22 -16.23 -14.88
N ASP A 118 15.34 -16.86 -14.51
CA ASP A 118 15.86 -18.00 -15.25
C ASP A 118 14.87 -19.18 -15.17
N GLU A 119 14.75 -19.98 -16.23
CA GLU A 119 13.81 -21.11 -16.28
C GLU A 119 14.05 -22.13 -15.15
N ASP A 120 15.28 -22.20 -14.62
CA ASP A 120 15.68 -23.06 -13.51
C ASP A 120 15.15 -22.56 -12.14
N ASP A 121 14.77 -21.27 -12.01
CA ASP A 121 14.22 -20.70 -10.78
C ASP A 121 12.71 -20.95 -10.61
N LEU A 122 12.01 -21.37 -11.68
CA LEU A 122 10.55 -21.59 -11.67
C LEU A 122 10.14 -22.94 -11.05
N ASP A 123 11.06 -23.91 -10.98
CA ASP A 123 10.83 -25.26 -10.44
C ASP A 123 11.37 -25.43 -9.01
N SER A 124 12.02 -24.39 -8.48
CA SER A 124 12.54 -24.37 -7.12
C SER A 124 11.46 -23.81 -6.19
N ASP A 125 10.96 -24.62 -5.25
CA ASP A 125 10.39 -24.15 -3.97
C ASP A 125 11.50 -23.44 -3.14
N SER A 126 12.26 -22.55 -3.77
CA SER A 126 13.20 -21.67 -3.13
C SER A 126 12.36 -20.62 -2.42
N ASP A 127 12.19 -20.85 -1.14
CA ASP A 127 12.04 -19.83 -0.10
C ASP A 127 13.09 -18.73 -0.34
N SER A 128 12.82 -17.81 -1.28
CA SER A 128 13.68 -16.69 -1.65
C SER A 128 13.59 -15.60 -0.58
N THR A 129 13.86 -15.98 0.66
CA THR A 129 13.86 -15.09 1.84
C THR A 129 15.14 -14.26 1.93
N THR A 130 16.03 -14.33 0.93
CA THR A 130 17.37 -13.73 1.03
C THR A 130 17.49 -12.37 0.33
N ASP A 131 16.59 -12.03 -0.60
CA ASP A 131 16.65 -10.75 -1.34
C ASP A 131 15.58 -9.72 -0.92
N GLU A 132 14.61 -10.10 -0.08
CA GLU A 132 13.56 -9.20 0.41
C GLU A 132 14.02 -8.28 1.56
N GLU A 133 15.17 -8.56 2.21
CA GLU A 133 15.64 -7.78 3.37
C GLU A 133 16.15 -6.37 3.03
N ASP A 134 16.47 -6.10 1.76
CA ASP A 134 17.10 -4.85 1.31
C ASP A 134 16.15 -3.89 0.56
N GLU A 135 14.94 -4.32 0.18
CA GLU A 135 13.98 -3.44 -0.47
C GLU A 135 13.24 -2.53 0.55
N PRO A 136 13.13 -1.22 0.28
CA PRO A 136 12.49 -0.30 1.20
C PRO A 136 10.97 -0.55 1.31
N ASP A 137 10.50 -1.04 2.45
CA ASP A 137 9.06 -1.18 2.74
C ASP A 137 8.41 0.20 2.94
N VAL A 138 7.82 0.72 1.86
CA VAL A 138 7.13 2.01 1.86
C VAL A 138 5.90 2.02 2.76
N LEU A 139 5.20 0.89 2.90
CA LEU A 139 3.99 0.81 3.73
C LEU A 139 4.37 0.93 5.20
N LEU A 140 5.42 0.23 5.63
CA LEU A 140 5.97 0.32 6.98
C LEU A 140 6.49 1.74 7.27
N THR A 141 7.20 2.35 6.32
CA THR A 141 7.77 3.69 6.47
C THR A 141 6.67 4.75 6.59
N GLU A 142 5.62 4.67 5.77
CA GLU A 142 4.48 5.57 5.84
C GLU A 142 3.64 5.33 7.10
N ALA A 143 3.46 4.08 7.54
CA ALA A 143 2.80 3.76 8.80
C ALA A 143 3.57 4.35 10.00
N GLY A 144 4.90 4.26 10.00
CA GLY A 144 5.75 4.91 10.99
C GLY A 144 5.57 6.43 11.00
N SER A 145 5.49 7.05 9.82
CA SER A 145 5.25 8.49 9.70
C SER A 145 3.86 8.91 10.21
N VAL A 146 2.82 8.11 9.92
CA VAL A 146 1.47 8.29 10.47
C VAL A 146 1.46 8.19 12.01
N LEU A 147 2.23 7.26 12.57
CA LEU A 147 2.38 7.13 14.02
C LEU A 147 3.05 8.38 14.64
N VAL A 148 4.11 8.88 14.02
CA VAL A 148 4.79 10.12 14.47
C VAL A 148 3.82 11.31 14.44
N ASP A 149 3.05 11.47 13.37
CA ASP A 149 2.03 12.53 13.26
C ASP A 149 0.99 12.41 14.39
N ALA A 150 0.54 11.19 14.70
CA ALA A 150 -0.40 10.94 15.78
C ALA A 150 0.18 11.31 17.16
N LEU A 151 1.45 10.99 17.42
CA LEU A 151 2.14 11.33 18.66
C LEU A 151 2.33 12.85 18.83
N LEU A 152 2.76 13.54 17.78
CA LEU A 152 2.94 14.99 17.79
C LEU A 152 1.62 15.72 18.04
N PHE A 153 0.55 15.28 17.38
CA PHE A 153 -0.77 15.87 17.59
C PHE A 153 -1.29 15.62 19.01
N LYS A 154 -1.01 14.43 19.58
CA LYS A 154 -1.34 14.12 20.97
C LYS A 154 -0.63 15.07 21.94
N GLN A 155 0.67 15.32 21.76
CA GLN A 155 1.43 16.26 22.59
C GLN A 155 0.90 17.70 22.51
N GLN A 156 0.57 18.19 21.30
CA GLN A 156 -0.02 19.52 21.11
C GLN A 156 -1.35 19.70 21.85
N ARG A 157 -2.20 18.67 21.87
CA ARG A 157 -3.45 18.68 22.64
C ARG A 157 -3.22 18.75 24.15
N PHE A 158 -2.20 18.06 24.67
CA PHE A 158 -1.84 18.15 26.08
C PHE A 158 -1.34 19.55 26.45
N ALA A 159 -0.48 20.15 25.62
CA ALA A 159 0.03 21.50 25.85
C ALA A 159 -1.10 22.56 25.84
N THR A 160 -2.00 22.50 24.86
CA THR A 160 -3.15 23.43 24.75
C THR A 160 -4.16 23.27 25.87
N ARG A 161 -4.48 22.04 26.31
CA ARG A 161 -5.34 21.80 27.49
C ARG A 161 -4.72 22.36 28.77
N ASN A 162 -3.43 22.13 29.00
CA ASN A 162 -2.75 22.63 30.20
C ASN A 162 -2.62 24.15 30.18
N HIS A 163 -2.38 24.77 29.02
CA HIS A 163 -2.35 26.22 28.89
C HIS A 163 -3.72 26.85 29.18
N LYS A 164 -4.81 26.30 28.63
CA LYS A 164 -6.18 26.78 28.91
C LYS A 164 -6.56 26.61 30.38
N ALA A 165 -6.12 25.52 31.03
CA ALA A 165 -6.31 25.32 32.46
C ALA A 165 -5.50 26.32 33.34
N ALA A 166 -4.34 26.77 32.86
CA ALA A 166 -3.50 27.75 33.56
C ALA A 166 -3.93 29.21 33.33
N SER A 167 -4.58 29.52 32.21
CA SER A 167 -5.01 30.89 31.87
C SER A 167 -6.39 31.29 32.39
N GLY A 168 -7.14 30.39 33.03
CA GLY A 168 -8.39 30.72 33.74
C GLY A 168 -9.59 31.08 32.86
N GLU A 169 -9.50 30.95 31.55
CA GLU A 169 -10.62 31.18 30.64
C GLU A 169 -11.44 29.88 30.49
N MET A 170 -12.59 29.83 31.20
CA MET A 170 -13.65 28.85 30.95
C MET A 170 -14.38 29.15 29.65
#